data_AF-A0A0L6JDA8-F1
#
_entry.id   AF-A0A0L6JDA8-F1
#
_cell.length_a   1.000
_cell.length_b   1.000
_cell.length_c   1.000
_cell.angle_alpha   90.00
_cell.angle_beta   90.00
_cell.angle_gamma   90.00
#
_symmetry.space_group_name_H-M   'P 1'
#
loop_
_entity.id
_entity.type
_entity.pdbx_description
1 polymer ?
#
loop_
_entity_poly.entity_id
_entity_poly.type
_entity_poly.pdbx_seq_one_letter_code
_entity_poly.pdbx_strand_id
1 'polypeptide(L)' 'MSAIKILARVLTTRVGPHIELAVETESGEVLKVLATEDQIDRLVDELEDILNSPAVPDDGEPPDAA' A
#
# COMPACT_ATOMS: atom_id res chain seq x y z
N MET A 1 -5.57 -11.14 -13.47
CA MET A 1 -5.02 -10.05 -12.64
C MET A 1 -6.19 -9.29 -12.03
N SER A 2 -6.18 -9.03 -10.72
CA SER A 2 -7.19 -8.14 -10.12
C SER A 2 -6.91 -6.71 -10.58
N ALA A 3 -7.96 -5.94 -10.85
CA ALA A 3 -7.82 -4.52 -11.15
C ALA A 3 -7.18 -3.80 -9.94
N ILE A 4 -6.27 -2.86 -10.19
CA ILE A 4 -5.70 -2.00 -9.15
C ILE A 4 -6.84 -1.15 -8.56
N LYS A 5 -6.88 -1.05 -7.23
CA LYS A 5 -7.90 -0.28 -6.50
C LYS A 5 -7.23 0.88 -5.78
N ILE A 6 -7.89 2.04 -5.74
CA ILE A 6 -7.42 3.20 -4.99
C ILE A 6 -7.77 3.03 -3.51
N LEU A 7 -6.80 3.29 -2.64
CA LEU A 7 -6.95 3.25 -1.19
C LEU A 7 -7.77 4.47 -0.72
N ALA A 8 -8.87 4.21 0.00
CA ALA A 8 -9.67 5.26 0.64
C ALA A 8 -9.27 5.48 2.10
N ARG A 9 -9.11 4.39 2.88
CA ARG A 9 -8.65 4.47 4.27
C ARG A 9 -8.07 3.14 4.76
N VAL A 10 -7.23 3.24 5.79
CA VAL A 10 -6.77 2.10 6.60
C VAL A 10 -7.22 2.29 8.04
N LEU A 11 -7.81 1.27 8.62
CA LEU A 11 -8.16 1.21 10.04
C LEU A 11 -7.36 0.09 10.70
N THR A 12 -6.84 0.34 11.90
CA THR A 12 -6.08 -0.65 12.66
C THR A 12 -6.72 -0.93 14.01
N THR A 13 -6.64 -2.19 14.45
CA THR A 13 -7.14 -2.59 15.77
C THR A 13 -6.27 -3.72 16.30
N ARG A 14 -5.91 -3.66 17.59
CA ARG A 14 -5.14 -4.73 18.22
C ARG A 14 -6.06 -5.91 18.57
N VAL A 15 -5.69 -7.11 18.14
CA VAL A 15 -6.45 -8.36 18.29
C VAL A 15 -5.52 -9.42 18.88
N GLY A 16 -5.53 -9.52 20.21
CA GLY A 16 -4.61 -10.40 20.93
C GLY A 16 -3.14 -10.02 20.65
N PRO A 17 -2.28 -10.96 20.22
CA PRO A 17 -0.88 -10.68 19.86
C PRO A 17 -0.72 -10.09 18.45
N HIS A 18 -1.81 -9.90 17.71
CA HIS A 18 -1.80 -9.43 16.32
C HIS A 18 -2.41 -8.03 16.19
N ILE A 19 -2.20 -7.43 15.03
CA ILE A 19 -2.80 -6.19 14.57
C ILE A 19 -3.68 -6.55 13.37
N GLU A 20 -4.98 -6.25 13.44
CA GLU A 20 -5.87 -6.27 12.28
C GLU A 20 -5.71 -4.95 11.52
N LEU A 21 -5.53 -5.04 10.20
CA LEU A 21 -5.63 -3.92 9.27
C LEU A 21 -6.84 -4.14 8.39
N ALA A 22 -7.75 -3.17 8.39
CA ALA A 22 -8.85 -3.08 7.44
C ALA A 22 -8.53 -2.00 6.42
N VAL A 23 -8.35 -2.43 5.17
CA VAL A 23 -8.08 -1.58 4.01
C VAL A 23 -9.37 -1.41 3.23
N GLU A 24 -9.85 -0.18 3.14
CA GLU A 24 -11.03 0.17 2.34
C GLU A 24 -10.60 0.86 1.05
N THR A 25 -11.17 0.41 -0.06
CA THR A 25 -10.98 1.02 -1.37
C THR A 25 -12.01 2.11 -1.64
N GLU A 26 -11.75 3.01 -2.59
CA GLU A 26 -12.73 4.04 -2.99
C GLU A 26 -14.05 3.46 -3.51
N SER A 27 -14.05 2.21 -4.00
CA SER A 27 -15.28 1.51 -4.38
C SER A 27 -16.05 0.92 -3.19
N GLY A 28 -15.55 1.11 -1.95
CA GLY A 28 -16.15 0.60 -0.72
C GLY A 28 -15.85 -0.87 -0.43
N GLU A 29 -14.95 -1.51 -1.19
CA GLU A 29 -14.51 -2.88 -0.89
C GLU A 29 -13.54 -2.86 0.29
N VAL A 30 -13.71 -3.77 1.25
CA VAL A 30 -12.86 -3.85 2.44
C VAL A 30 -12.11 -5.17 2.47
N LEU A 31 -10.78 -5.10 2.51
CA LEU A 31 -9.89 -6.23 2.78
C LEU A 31 -9.41 -6.16 4.24
N LYS A 32 -9.50 -7.28 4.96
CA LYS A 32 -8.96 -7.39 6.32
C LYS A 32 -7.80 -8.37 6.36
N VAL A 33 -6.71 -7.97 7.01
CA VAL A 33 -5.54 -8.81 7.23
C VAL A 33 -5.11 -8.76 8.70
N LEU A 34 -4.65 -9.89 9.23
CA LEU A 34 -3.99 -9.96 10.54
C LEU A 34 -2.48 -10.02 10.34
N ALA A 35 -1.75 -9.19 11.07
CA ALA A 35 -0.31 -9.10 11.03
C ALA A 35 0.29 -9.13 12.44
N THR A 36 1.52 -9.59 12.54
CA THR A 36 2.36 -9.40 13.75
C THR A 36 2.94 -8.00 13.79
N GLU A 37 3.45 -7.58 14.95
CA GLU A 37 4.14 -6.29 15.12
C GLU A 37 5.32 -6.16 14.13
N ASP A 38 6.22 -7.16 14.10
CA ASP A 38 7.37 -7.21 13.18
C ASP A 38 6.99 -7.14 11.68
N GLN A 39 5.78 -7.57 11.31
CA GLN A 39 5.30 -7.45 9.92
C GLN A 39 4.80 -6.04 9.61
N ILE A 40 4.23 -5.37 10.61
CA ILE A 40 3.79 -3.98 10.48
C ILE A 40 4.99 -3.05 10.43
N ASP A 41 6.00 -3.27 11.26
CA ASP A 41 7.22 -2.47 11.24
C ASP A 41 7.90 -2.53 9.87
N ARG A 42 8.05 -3.73 9.31
CA ARG A 42 8.60 -3.91 7.94
C ARG A 42 7.74 -3.25 6.86
N LEU A 43 6.42 -3.25 7.01
CA LEU A 43 5.52 -2.56 6.08
C LEU A 43 5.69 -1.04 6.18
N VAL A 44 5.84 -0.51 7.39
CA VAL A 44 6.09 0.92 7.61
C VAL A 44 7.42 1.32 6.98
N ASP A 45 8.49 0.55 7.21
CA ASP A 45 9.81 0.81 6.60
C ASP A 45 9.73 0.87 5.06
N GLU A 46 9.07 -0.10 4.43
CA GLU A 46 8.90 -0.13 2.96
C GLU A 46 8.10 1.06 2.44
N LEU A 47 7.04 1.46 3.16
CA LEU A 47 6.26 2.64 2.81
C LEU A 47 7.07 3.93 2.97
N GLU A 48 7.85 4.06 4.05
CA GLU A 48 8.73 5.20 4.27
C GLU A 48 9.78 5.31 3.17
N ASP A 49 10.41 4.20 2.77
CA ASP A 49 11.36 4.17 1.67
C ASP A 49 10.73 4.66 0.36
N ILE A 50 9.53 4.17 0.01
CA ILE A 50 8.83 4.57 -1.22
C ILE A 50 8.42 6.04 -1.19
N LEU A 51 7.90 6.52 -0.05
CA LEU A 51 7.44 7.91 0.09
C LEU A 51 8.60 8.91 0.08
N ASN A 52 9.78 8.51 0.56
CA ASN A 52 10.98 9.33 0.56
C ASN A 52 11.83 9.18 -0.71
N SER A 53 11.56 8.16 -1.52
CA SER A 53 12.21 7.99 -2.82
C SER A 53 11.74 9.09 -3.77
N PRO A 54 12.64 9.74 -4.54
CA PRO A 54 12.21 10.65 -5.58
C PRO A 54 11.30 9.90 -6.54
N ALA A 55 10.08 10.42 -6.74
CA ALA A 55 9.18 9.89 -7.75
C ALA A 55 9.93 9.93 -9.08
N VAL A 56 10.24 8.76 -9.63
CA VAL A 56 10.82 8.66 -10.97
C VAL A 56 9.77 9.25 -11.89
N PRO A 57 10.03 10.38 -12.58
CA PRO A 57 9.12 10.83 -13.60
C PRO A 57 8.94 9.69 -14.58
N ASP A 58 7.68 9.34 -14.86
CA ASP A 58 7.34 8.47 -15.97
C ASP A 58 7.75 9.22 -17.24
N ASP A 59 9.02 9.05 -17.65
CA ASP A 59 9.57 9.57 -18.89
C ASP A 59 8.92 8.79 -20.03
N GLY A 60 7.64 9.06 -20.27
CA GLY A 60 6.84 8.56 -21.38
C GLY A 60 7.30 9.13 -22.72
N GLU A 61 8.60 9.19 -22.97
CA GLU A 61 9.16 9.50 -24.28
C GLU A 61 9.06 8.23 -25.13
N PRO A 62 8.12 8.12 -26.09
CA PRO A 62 8.21 7.06 -27.08
C PRO A 62 9.52 7.27 -27.85
N PRO A 63 10.24 6.20 -28.25
CA PRO A 63 11.44 6.37 -29.05
C PRO A 63 11.06 7.09 -30.35
N ASP A 64 11.51 8.33 -30.50
CA ASP A 64 11.49 9.03 -31.78
C ASP A 64 12.36 8.23 -32.76
N ALA A 65 11.71 7.36 -33.51
CA ALA A 65 12.32 6.63 -34.60
C ALA A 65 12.45 7.59 -35.79
N ALA A 66 13.66 8.14 -35.93
CA ALA A 66 14.14 8.87 -37.09
C ALA A 66 14.22 8.01 -38.36
#